data_AF-A0A2K8U324-F1
#
_entry.id   AF-A0A2K8U324-F1
#
_cell.length_a   1.000
_cell.length_b   1.000
_cell.length_c   1.000
_cell.angle_alpha   90.00
_cell.angle_beta   90.00
_cell.angle_gamma   90.00
#
_symmetry.space_group_name_H-M   'P 1'
#
loop_
_entity.id
_entity.type
_entity.pdbx_description
1 polymer ?
#
loop_
_entity_poly.entity_id
_entity_poly.type
_entity_poly.pdbx_seq_one_letter_code
_entity_poly.pdbx_strand_id
1 'polypeptide(L)'
;MQPERADSALTLSAEERHEMIAVAAYYLAEQRGFPGEGAMDDWIHAEHQIDRMVERMRHEGANRRALERIGLRNALKLWGQDGEDAQAS
;
A
#
# COMPACT_ATOMS: atom_id res chain seq x y z
N MET A 1 -9.08 -11.82 30.64
CA MET A 1 -7.65 -11.69 30.28
C MET A 1 -7.60 -11.53 28.76
N GLN A 2 -7.19 -10.36 28.27
CA GLN A 2 -7.00 -10.13 26.84
C GLN A 2 -5.68 -10.83 26.45
N PRO A 3 -5.64 -11.69 25.42
CA PRO A 3 -4.40 -12.33 25.04
C PRO A 3 -3.47 -11.23 24.54
N GLU A 4 -2.26 -11.23 25.09
CA GLU A 4 -1.20 -10.32 24.71
C GLU A 4 -1.07 -10.36 23.18
N ARG A 5 -1.27 -9.19 22.56
CA ARG A 5 -0.98 -8.98 21.15
C ARG A 5 0.51 -9.22 21.00
N ALA A 6 0.87 -10.47 20.76
CA ALA A 6 2.21 -10.84 20.38
C ALA A 6 2.61 -9.87 19.27
N ASP A 7 3.69 -9.14 19.52
CA ASP A 7 4.33 -8.18 18.63
C ASP A 7 4.97 -8.99 17.48
N SER A 8 4.12 -9.71 16.77
CA SER A 8 4.47 -10.70 15.76
C SER A 8 4.71 -9.97 14.46
N ALA A 9 5.72 -10.45 13.74
CA ALA A 9 6.07 -10.04 12.38
C ALA A 9 4.83 -9.67 11.56
N LEU A 10 4.95 -8.60 10.76
CA LEU A 10 3.88 -7.98 9.99
C LEU A 10 2.98 -8.99 9.26
N THR A 11 1.92 -9.44 9.93
CA THR A 11 0.96 -10.42 9.45
C THR A 11 -0.34 -9.68 9.20
N LEU A 12 -0.54 -9.28 7.95
CA LEU A 12 -1.80 -8.74 7.46
C LEU A 12 -2.78 -9.89 7.21
N SER A 13 -4.04 -9.69 7.58
CA SER A 13 -5.13 -10.55 7.12
C SER A 13 -5.36 -10.32 5.62
N ALA A 14 -6.04 -11.27 4.97
CA ALA A 14 -6.44 -11.12 3.58
C ALA A 14 -7.36 -9.90 3.37
N GLU A 15 -8.20 -9.59 4.35
CA GLU A 15 -9.12 -8.45 4.34
C GLU A 15 -8.35 -7.13 4.44
N GLU A 16 -7.40 -7.01 5.37
CA GLU A 16 -6.56 -5.82 5.51
C GLU A 16 -5.75 -5.56 4.23
N ARG A 17 -5.16 -6.60 3.65
CA ARG A 17 -4.48 -6.49 2.35
C ARG A 17 -5.43 -6.01 1.26
N HIS A 18 -6.65 -6.56 1.20
CA HIS A 18 -7.65 -6.18 0.20
C HIS A 18 -8.06 -4.71 0.33
N GLU A 19 -8.33 -4.23 1.54
CA GLU A 19 -8.65 -2.81 1.78
C GLU A 19 -7.52 -1.89 1.34
N MET A 20 -6.27 -2.26 1.63
CA MET A 20 -5.09 -1.48 1.24
C MET A 20 -4.95 -1.40 -0.29
N ILE A 21 -5.21 -2.51 -0.99
CA ILE A 21 -5.19 -2.56 -2.46
C ILE A 21 -6.32 -1.72 -3.04
N ALA A 22 -7.55 -1.85 -2.52
CA ALA A 22 -8.71 -1.10 -3.01
C ALA A 22 -8.50 0.41 -2.88
N VAL A 23 -7.96 0.86 -1.75
CA VAL A 23 -7.64 2.28 -1.53
C VAL A 23 -6.52 2.73 -2.47
N ALA A 24 -5.45 1.96 -2.64
CA ALA A 24 -4.36 2.30 -3.55
C ALA A 24 -4.84 2.37 -5.02
N ALA A 25 -5.67 1.42 -5.47
CA ALA A 25 -6.25 1.42 -6.81
C ALA A 25 -7.17 2.63 -7.03
N TYR A 26 -7.96 3.01 -6.02
CA TYR A 26 -8.76 4.23 -6.06
C TYR A 26 -7.90 5.48 -6.26
N TYR A 27 -6.79 5.60 -5.53
CA TYR A 27 -5.87 6.73 -5.70
C TYR A 27 -5.18 6.76 -7.06
N LEU A 28 -4.80 5.61 -7.62
CA LEU A 28 -4.23 5.53 -8.97
C LEU A 28 -5.25 5.97 -10.02
N ALA A 29 -6.50 5.53 -9.89
CA ALA A 29 -7.59 5.98 -10.75
C ALA A 29 -7.83 7.48 -10.58
N GLU A 30 -7.83 8.01 -9.35
CA GLU A 30 -7.97 9.43 -9.05
C GLU A 30 -6.88 10.28 -9.72
N GLN A 31 -5.62 9.87 -9.63
CA GLN A 31 -4.48 10.56 -10.27
C GLN A 31 -4.60 10.62 -11.79
N ARG A 32 -5.23 9.61 -12.40
CA ARG A 32 -5.51 9.56 -13.83
C ARG A 32 -6.79 10.28 -14.22
N GLY A 33 -7.55 10.83 -13.27
CA GLY A 33 -8.82 11.50 -13.50
C GLY A 33 -10.00 10.53 -13.72
N PHE A 34 -9.92 9.32 -13.17
CA PHE A 34 -10.91 8.24 -13.29
C PHE A 34 -11.31 7.93 -14.74
N PRO A 35 -10.37 7.54 -15.61
CA PRO A 35 -10.75 7.03 -16.92
C PRO A 35 -11.64 5.80 -16.70
N GLY A 36 -12.79 5.71 -17.39
CA GLY A 36 -13.71 4.58 -17.28
C GLY A 36 -13.11 3.23 -17.68
N GLU A 37 -11.88 3.25 -18.21
CA GLU A 37 -11.03 2.14 -18.59
C GLU A 37 -9.74 2.14 -17.74
N GLY A 38 -9.22 0.95 -17.40
CA GLY A 38 -7.95 0.82 -16.66
C GLY A 38 -8.08 0.56 -15.16
N ALA A 39 -9.29 0.47 -14.61
CA ALA A 39 -9.49 0.11 -13.19
C ALA A 39 -8.87 -1.25 -12.82
N MET A 40 -8.84 -2.20 -13.76
CA MET A 40 -8.14 -3.48 -13.57
C MET A 40 -6.63 -3.30 -13.50
N ASP A 41 -6.07 -2.45 -14.36
CA ASP A 41 -4.63 -2.15 -14.35
C ASP A 41 -4.23 -1.43 -13.06
N ASP A 42 -5.06 -0.48 -12.60
CA ASP A 42 -4.86 0.22 -11.34
C ASP A 42 -4.92 -0.76 -10.16
N TRP A 43 -5.81 -1.75 -10.19
CA TRP A 43 -5.89 -2.82 -9.19
C TRP A 43 -4.63 -3.70 -9.17
N ILE A 44 -4.17 -4.18 -10.33
CA ILE A 44 -2.97 -5.01 -10.45
C ILE A 44 -1.73 -4.23 -10.00
N HIS A 45 -1.65 -2.95 -10.38
CA HIS A 45 -0.55 -2.08 -9.97
C HIS A 45 -0.55 -1.86 -8.44
N ALA A 46 -1.72 -1.56 -7.87
CA ALA A 46 -1.91 -1.44 -6.43
C ALA A 46 -1.53 -2.72 -5.68
N GLU A 47 -1.95 -3.89 -6.19
CA GLU A 47 -1.59 -5.19 -5.60
C GLU A 47 -0.07 -5.36 -5.50
N HIS A 48 0.65 -5.13 -6.60
CA HIS A 48 2.11 -5.21 -6.60
C HIS A 48 2.78 -4.17 -5.69
N GLN A 49 2.25 -2.96 -5.60
CA GLN A 49 2.80 -1.94 -4.68
C GLN A 49 2.65 -2.37 -3.23
N ILE A 50 1.46 -2.84 -2.83
CA ILE A 50 1.18 -3.27 -1.46
C ILE A 50 2.02 -4.50 -1.11
N ASP A 51 2.16 -5.47 -2.01
CA ASP A 51 2.97 -6.66 -1.77
C ASP A 51 4.45 -6.31 -1.55
N ARG A 52 5.01 -5.42 -2.39
CA ARG A 52 6.41 -4.95 -2.21
C ARG A 52 6.60 -4.20 -0.90
N MET A 53 5.66 -3.34 -0.51
CA MET A 53 5.70 -2.66 0.79
C MET A 53 5.75 -3.66 1.93
N VAL A 54 4.82 -4.61 1.93
CA VAL A 54 4.66 -5.59 3.01
C VAL A 54 5.93 -6.43 3.14
N GLU A 55 6.49 -6.88 2.02
CA GLU A 55 7.73 -7.64 2.01
C GLU A 55 8.91 -6.83 2.56
N ARG A 56 9.05 -5.57 2.10
CA ARG A 56 10.08 -4.67 2.62
C ARG A 56 9.95 -4.45 4.13
N MET A 57 8.74 -4.17 4.61
CA MET A 57 8.48 -3.96 6.04
C MET A 57 8.76 -5.21 6.87
N ARG A 58 8.45 -6.41 6.34
CA ARG A 58 8.82 -7.68 6.99
C ARG A 58 10.34 -7.83 7.10
N HIS A 59 11.07 -7.54 6.04
CA HIS A 59 12.54 -7.57 6.04
C HIS A 59 13.15 -6.56 7.02
N GLU A 60 12.55 -5.39 7.17
CA GLU A 60 12.98 -4.33 8.11
C GLU A 60 12.59 -4.63 9.57
N GLY A 61 11.93 -5.76 9.85
CA GLY A 61 11.48 -6.12 11.19
C GLY A 61 10.38 -5.22 11.74
N ALA A 62 9.64 -4.53 10.86
CA ALA A 62 8.57 -3.63 11.25
C ALA A 62 7.39 -4.43 11.84
N ASN A 63 6.81 -3.90 12.91
CA ASN A 63 5.62 -4.45 13.54
C ASN A 63 4.34 -3.71 13.10
N ARG A 64 3.18 -4.26 13.46
CA ARG A 64 1.86 -3.68 13.13
C ARG A 64 1.73 -2.19 13.54
N ARG A 65 2.33 -1.79 14.67
CA ARG A 65 2.34 -0.39 15.13
C ARG A 65 3.10 0.56 14.19
N ALA A 66 4.13 0.08 13.50
CA ALA A 66 4.81 0.88 12.48
C ALA A 66 3.90 1.17 11.29
N LEU A 67 3.09 0.18 10.87
CA LEU A 67 2.14 0.32 9.76
C LEU A 67 1.00 1.28 10.10
N GLU A 68 0.45 1.17 11.31
CA GLU A 68 -0.58 2.11 11.83
C GLU A 68 -0.06 3.54 11.92
N ARG A 69 1.21 3.73 12.32
CA ARG A 69 1.83 5.05 12.51
C ARG A 69 2.24 5.73 11.20
N ILE A 70 2.70 4.97 10.22
CA ILE A 70 2.93 5.51 8.88
C ILE A 70 1.56 5.87 8.28
N GLY A 71 0.56 5.00 8.45
CA GLY A 71 -0.77 5.17 7.89
C GLY A 71 -0.72 5.02 6.36
N LEU A 72 -1.71 4.33 5.80
CA LEU A 72 -1.81 4.09 4.35
C LEU A 72 -1.65 5.39 3.53
N ARG A 73 -2.09 6.51 4.11
CA ARG A 73 -2.03 7.86 3.54
C ARG A 73 -0.60 8.44 3.40
N ASN A 74 0.35 8.13 4.30
CA ASN A 74 1.76 8.53 4.07
C ASN A 74 2.49 7.53 3.18
N ALA A 75 2.16 6.24 3.24
CA ALA A 75 2.75 5.21 2.38
C ALA A 75 2.46 5.50 0.89
N LEU A 76 1.23 5.90 0.57
CA LEU A 76 0.85 6.32 -0.78
C LEU A 76 1.51 7.63 -1.23
N LYS A 77 1.66 8.61 -0.31
CA LYS A 77 2.38 9.86 -0.62
C LYS A 77 3.88 9.64 -0.86
N LEU A 78 4.51 8.73 -0.11
CA LEU A 78 5.92 8.40 -0.26
C LEU A 78 6.24 7.66 -1.56
N TRP A 79 5.27 6.99 -2.19
CA TRP A 79 5.49 6.20 -3.42
C TRP A 79 4.87 6.80 -4.68
N GLY A 80 4.08 7.87 -4.57
CA GLY A 80 3.70 8.70 -5.72
C GLY A 80 4.80 9.68 -6.16
N GLN A 81 5.92 9.77 -5.45
CA GLN A 81 6.97 10.78 -5.68
C GLN A 81 8.20 10.27 -6.44
N ASP A 82 8.34 8.95 -6.65
CA ASP A 82 9.45 8.36 -7.42
C ASP A 82 9.15 8.20 -8.93
N GLY A 83 8.04 8.80 -9.42
CA GLY A 83 7.56 8.62 -10.80
C GLY A 83 7.63 9.85 -11.73
N GLU A 84 7.98 11.05 -11.23
CA GLU A 84 7.89 12.30 -12.02
C GLU A 84 9.22 12.84 -12.57
N ASP A 85 10.34 12.11 -12.47
CA ASP A 85 11.63 12.53 -13.06
C ASP A 85 11.99 11.83 -14.39
N ALA A 86 11.06 11.11 -15.02
CA ALA A 86 11.37 10.31 -16.21
C ALA A 86 10.62 10.68 -17.52
N GLN A 87 9.90 11.80 -17.59
CA GLN A 87 9.36 12.34 -18.85
C GLN A 87 9.44 13.87 -18.93
N ALA A 88 10.66 14.38 -18.85
CA ALA A 88 10.99 15.73 -19.32
C ALA A 88 12.29 15.67 -20.12
N SER A 89 12.22 15.26 -21.40
CA SER A 89 13.09 15.68 -22.51
C SER A 89 12.66 15.02 -23.82
#